data_AF-A0A0R3WH54-F1
#
_entry.id   AF-A0A0R3WH54-F1
#
_cell.length_a   1.000
_cell.length_b   1.000
_cell.length_c   1.000
_cell.angle_alpha   90.00
_cell.angle_beta   90.00
_cell.angle_gamma   90.00
#
_symmetry.space_group_name_H-M   'P 1'
#
loop_
_entity.id
_entity.type
_entity.pdbx_description
1 polymer ?
#
loop_
_entity_poly.entity_id
_entity_poly.type
_entity_poly.pdbx_seq_one_letter_code
_entity_poly.pdbx_strand_id
1 'polypeptide(L)'
;MFQQAAVIYHARLNAAHFEREMVPLNAFFGFLTTLRTHCKKIAEVVEQPSLAQFAEVIKSQFDCRQVQSTQATEEFLNTLTNIQSQSLALFAPEPLFAKSAFIKSSSSSKLYGFSDKSYLRTPETNLLSKSGYLYMRVKKTFGFDWNEVYCFTQGGNLLCQQKGDDILGGASCLFLYSSFSTT
;
A
#
# COMPACT_ATOMS: atom_id res chain seq x y z
N MET A 1 87.08 -27.56 -3.16
CA MET A 1 85.96 -26.72 -2.66
C MET A 1 85.50 -25.72 -3.73
N PHE A 2 86.33 -24.77 -4.17
CA PHE A 2 85.93 -23.72 -5.12
C PHE A 2 85.49 -24.23 -6.51
N GLN A 3 86.24 -25.15 -7.12
CA GLN A 3 85.95 -25.65 -8.47
C GLN A 3 84.60 -26.39 -8.55
N GLN A 4 84.27 -27.19 -7.54
CA GLN A 4 83.00 -27.89 -7.46
C GLN A 4 81.83 -26.90 -7.35
N ALA A 5 81.97 -25.86 -6.53
CA ALA A 5 80.96 -24.81 -6.39
C ALA A 5 80.76 -24.03 -7.70
N ALA A 6 81.83 -23.72 -8.43
CA ALA A 6 81.76 -23.02 -9.72
C ALA A 6 81.03 -23.84 -10.79
N VAL A 7 81.33 -25.14 -10.91
CA VAL A 7 80.65 -26.04 -11.86
C VAL A 7 79.14 -26.13 -11.55
N ILE A 8 78.77 -26.29 -10.28
CA ILE A 8 77.36 -26.33 -9.86
C ILE A 8 76.67 -25.01 -10.17
N TYR A 9 77.33 -23.88 -9.94
CA TYR A 9 76.78 -22.56 -10.22
C TYR A 9 76.50 -22.35 -11.71
N HIS A 10 77.47 -22.66 -12.58
CA HIS A 10 77.28 -22.54 -14.03
C HIS A 10 76.23 -23.52 -14.57
N ALA A 11 76.17 -24.74 -14.05
CA ALA A 11 75.12 -25.69 -14.40
C ALA A 11 73.73 -25.15 -14.04
N ARG A 12 73.57 -24.51 -12.88
CA ARG A 12 72.32 -23.88 -12.45
C ARG A 12 71.96 -22.66 -13.29
N LEU A 13 72.92 -21.84 -13.70
CA LEU A 13 72.66 -20.70 -14.60
C LEU A 13 72.15 -21.17 -15.97
N ASN A 14 72.74 -22.23 -16.52
CA ASN A 14 72.26 -22.80 -17.78
C ASN A 14 70.85 -23.38 -17.65
N ALA A 15 70.53 -24.06 -16.54
CA ALA A 15 69.17 -24.53 -16.26
C ALA A 15 68.18 -23.37 -16.10
N ALA A 16 68.54 -22.35 -15.32
CA ALA A 16 67.72 -21.17 -15.08
C ALA A 16 67.42 -20.39 -16.38
N HIS A 17 68.34 -20.41 -17.36
CA HIS A 17 68.09 -19.82 -18.67
C HIS A 17 66.87 -20.44 -19.36
N PHE A 18 66.77 -21.78 -19.36
CA PHE A 18 65.62 -22.49 -19.95
C PHE A 18 64.34 -22.31 -19.12
N GLU A 19 64.45 -22.35 -17.79
CA GLU A 19 63.29 -22.14 -16.91
C GLU A 19 62.68 -20.75 -17.06
N ARG A 20 63.50 -19.71 -17.30
CA ARG A 20 63.03 -18.34 -17.51
C ARG A 20 62.08 -18.22 -18.71
N GLU A 21 62.27 -19.03 -19.74
CA GLU A 21 61.40 -19.05 -20.92
C GLU A 21 60.20 -19.98 -20.73
N MET A 22 60.40 -21.14 -20.10
CA MET A 22 59.37 -22.16 -19.96
C MET A 22 58.32 -21.85 -18.88
N VAL A 23 58.73 -21.29 -17.73
CA VAL A 23 57.83 -21.06 -16.58
C VAL A 23 56.68 -20.10 -16.92
N PRO A 24 56.92 -18.92 -17.55
CA PRO A 24 55.84 -18.02 -17.92
C PRO A 24 54.90 -18.64 -18.97
N LEU A 25 55.44 -19.36 -19.95
CA LEU A 25 54.64 -20.04 -20.98
C LEU A 25 53.71 -21.09 -20.36
N ASN A 26 54.20 -21.88 -19.41
CA ASN A 26 53.39 -22.85 -18.70
C ASN A 26 52.27 -22.18 -17.87
N ALA A 27 52.57 -21.05 -17.21
CA ALA A 27 51.57 -20.27 -16.49
C ALA A 27 50.46 -19.74 -17.42
N PHE A 28 50.83 -19.16 -18.57
CA PHE A 28 49.87 -18.69 -19.57
C PHE A 28 49.03 -19.83 -20.15
N PHE A 29 49.64 -20.96 -20.45
CA PHE A 29 48.93 -22.14 -20.93
C PHE A 29 47.89 -22.63 -19.90
N GLY A 30 48.27 -22.73 -18.63
CA GLY A 30 47.37 -23.09 -17.54
C GLY A 30 46.20 -22.11 -17.40
N PHE A 31 46.49 -20.80 -17.45
CA PHE A 31 45.47 -19.76 -17.41
C PHE A 31 44.46 -19.88 -18.57
N LEU A 32 44.95 -19.98 -19.81
CA LEU A 32 44.10 -20.07 -21.01
C LEU A 32 43.25 -21.35 -21.01
N THR A 33 43.80 -22.46 -20.53
CA THR A 33 43.09 -23.74 -20.42
C THR A 33 41.97 -23.65 -19.37
N THR A 34 42.26 -23.01 -18.24
CA THR A 34 41.27 -22.77 -17.18
C THR A 34 40.15 -21.86 -17.68
N LEU A 35 40.50 -20.76 -18.36
CA LEU A 35 39.52 -19.83 -18.94
C LEU A 35 38.61 -20.53 -19.96
N ARG A 36 39.18 -21.34 -20.86
CA ARG A 36 38.42 -22.13 -21.83
C ARG A 36 37.43 -23.07 -21.14
N THR A 37 37.86 -23.75 -20.08
CA THR A 37 37.02 -24.67 -19.32
C THR A 37 35.89 -23.93 -18.60
N HIS A 38 36.20 -22.77 -18.02
CA HIS A 38 35.22 -21.92 -17.36
C HIS A 38 34.13 -21.43 -18.34
N CYS A 39 34.53 -20.94 -19.52
CA CYS A 39 33.57 -20.51 -20.54
C CYS A 39 32.67 -21.65 -21.01
N LYS A 40 33.21 -22.88 -21.17
CA LYS A 40 32.40 -24.05 -21.53
C LYS A 40 31.36 -24.37 -20.47
N LYS A 41 31.75 -24.39 -19.19
CA LYS A 41 30.82 -24.65 -18.08
C LYS A 41 29.72 -23.59 -17.99
N ILE A 42 30.05 -22.32 -18.23
CA ILE A 42 29.05 -21.25 -18.28
C ILE A 42 28.07 -21.50 -19.44
N ALA A 43 28.57 -21.80 -20.63
CA ALA A 43 27.71 -22.09 -21.78
C ALA A 43 26.76 -23.25 -21.48
N GLU A 44 27.27 -24.34 -20.89
CA GLU A 44 26.45 -25.49 -20.48
C GLU A 44 25.34 -25.13 -19.50
N VAL A 45 25.57 -24.19 -18.59
CA VAL A 45 24.56 -23.71 -17.62
C VAL A 45 23.55 -22.77 -18.28
N VAL A 46 24.01 -21.87 -19.14
CA VAL A 46 23.15 -20.87 -19.81
C VAL A 46 22.26 -21.51 -20.87
N GLU A 47 22.77 -22.51 -21.58
CA GLU A 47 22.03 -23.25 -22.60
C GLU A 47 21.04 -24.27 -22.01
N GLN A 48 20.97 -24.40 -20.67
CA GLN A 48 19.98 -25.28 -20.06
C GLN A 48 18.56 -24.79 -20.37
N PRO A 49 17.69 -25.66 -20.91
CA PRO A 49 16.32 -25.28 -21.23
C PRO A 49 15.51 -24.87 -19.99
N SER A 50 15.88 -25.36 -18.80
CA SER A 50 15.26 -24.98 -17.53
C SER A 50 15.42 -23.50 -17.21
N LEU A 51 16.59 -22.91 -17.50
CA LEU A 51 16.84 -21.49 -17.27
C LEU A 51 16.02 -20.61 -18.22
N ALA A 52 15.93 -21.02 -19.49
CA ALA A 52 15.10 -20.35 -20.48
C ALA A 52 13.61 -20.41 -20.10
N GLN A 53 13.10 -21.60 -19.75
CA GLN A 53 11.73 -21.77 -19.27
C GLN A 53 11.44 -20.93 -18.02
N PHE A 54 12.38 -20.88 -17.08
CA PHE A 54 12.24 -20.05 -15.88
C PHE A 54 12.17 -18.55 -16.22
N ALA A 55 13.00 -18.07 -17.16
CA ALA A 55 12.94 -16.70 -17.64
C ALA A 55 11.60 -16.37 -18.32
N GLU A 56 11.05 -17.30 -19.12
CA GLU A 56 9.72 -17.17 -19.72
C GLU A 56 8.60 -17.12 -18.67
N VAL A 57 8.69 -17.92 -17.61
CA VAL A 57 7.75 -17.87 -16.48
C VAL A 57 7.82 -16.50 -15.77
N ILE A 58 9.02 -15.97 -15.53
CA ILE A 58 9.17 -14.63 -14.95
C ILE A 58 8.52 -13.58 -15.86
N LYS A 59 8.78 -13.66 -17.17
CA LYS A 59 8.26 -12.70 -18.14
C LYS A 59 6.72 -12.76 -18.23
N SER A 60 6.14 -13.95 -18.33
CA SER A 60 4.68 -14.11 -18.36
C SER A 60 4.00 -13.63 -17.08
N GLN A 61 4.62 -13.86 -15.91
CA GLN A 61 4.13 -13.36 -14.63
C GLN A 61 4.20 -11.83 -14.53
N PHE A 62 5.24 -11.21 -15.09
CA PHE A 62 5.34 -9.77 -15.18
C PHE A 62 4.25 -9.20 -16.08
N ASP A 63 4.06 -9.76 -17.28
CA ASP A 63 3.07 -9.29 -18.25
C ASP A 63 1.64 -9.44 -17.69
N CYS A 64 1.34 -10.55 -17.03
CA CYS A 64 0.06 -10.76 -16.36
C CYS A 64 -0.24 -9.69 -15.29
N ARG A 65 0.75 -9.37 -14.44
CA ARG A 65 0.62 -8.32 -13.42
C ARG A 65 0.46 -6.93 -14.04
N GLN A 66 1.14 -6.68 -15.15
CA GLN A 66 1.00 -5.41 -15.87
C GLN A 66 -0.45 -5.23 -16.37
N VAL A 67 -1.04 -6.26 -16.97
CA VAL A 67 -2.44 -6.25 -17.41
C VAL A 67 -3.39 -6.05 -16.23
N GLN A 68 -3.20 -6.78 -15.12
CA GLN A 68 -4.03 -6.63 -13.92
C GLN A 68 -3.95 -5.21 -13.34
N SER A 69 -2.75 -4.62 -13.30
CA SER A 69 -2.56 -3.24 -12.83
C SER A 69 -3.30 -2.23 -13.71
N THR A 70 -3.26 -2.41 -15.04
CA THR A 70 -3.98 -1.53 -15.96
C THR A 70 -5.49 -1.67 -15.79
N GLN A 71 -5.99 -2.91 -15.64
CA GLN A 71 -7.42 -3.16 -15.43
C GLN A 71 -7.91 -2.57 -14.10
N ALA A 72 -7.18 -2.77 -13.00
CA ALA A 72 -7.54 -2.19 -11.71
C ALA A 72 -7.57 -0.65 -11.75
N THR A 73 -6.70 -0.04 -12.55
CA THR A 73 -6.70 1.41 -12.75
C THR A 73 -7.93 1.86 -13.52
N GLU A 74 -8.32 1.14 -14.57
CA GLU A 74 -9.54 1.42 -15.33
C GLU A 74 -10.81 1.28 -14.47
N GLU A 75 -10.92 0.20 -13.69
CA GLU A 75 -12.02 -0.02 -12.75
C GLU A 75 -12.11 1.10 -11.70
N PHE A 76 -10.97 1.56 -11.20
CA PHE A 76 -10.90 2.70 -10.28
C PHE A 76 -11.39 3.99 -10.93
N LEU A 77 -10.96 4.31 -12.15
CA LEU A 77 -11.40 5.51 -12.88
C LEU A 77 -12.89 5.46 -13.21
N ASN A 78 -13.40 4.28 -13.58
CA ASN A 78 -14.84 4.07 -13.78
C ASN A 78 -15.62 4.32 -12.49
N THR A 79 -15.12 3.82 -11.35
CA THR A 79 -15.73 4.06 -10.04
C THR A 79 -15.72 5.55 -9.68
N LEU A 80 -14.62 6.26 -9.90
CA LEU A 80 -14.55 7.71 -9.67
C LEU A 80 -15.55 8.49 -10.54
N THR A 81 -15.64 8.14 -11.82
CA THR A 81 -16.58 8.78 -12.75
C THR A 81 -18.03 8.55 -12.30
N ASN A 82 -18.36 7.33 -11.86
CA ASN A 82 -19.66 7.01 -11.29
C ASN A 82 -19.97 7.84 -10.03
N ILE A 83 -19.01 8.00 -9.12
CA ILE A 83 -19.18 8.82 -7.91
C ILE A 83 -19.36 10.30 -8.29
N GLN A 84 -18.57 10.83 -9.22
CA GLN A 84 -18.71 12.21 -9.69
C GLN A 84 -20.06 12.50 -10.35
N SER A 85 -20.67 11.49 -10.98
CA SER A 85 -22.00 11.62 -11.57
C SER A 85 -23.14 11.69 -10.53
N GLN A 86 -22.87 11.34 -9.27
CA GLN A 86 -23.88 11.40 -8.21
C GLN A 86 -24.14 12.84 -7.76
N SER A 87 -25.38 13.15 -7.40
CA SER A 87 -25.76 14.47 -6.92
C SER A 87 -24.99 14.87 -5.66
N LEU A 88 -24.52 16.12 -5.60
CA LEU A 88 -23.90 16.72 -4.41
C LEU A 88 -24.82 16.67 -3.18
N ALA A 89 -26.13 16.57 -3.36
CA ALA A 89 -27.10 16.38 -2.27
C ALA A 89 -26.89 15.07 -1.48
N LEU A 90 -26.19 14.08 -2.06
CA LEU A 90 -25.80 12.85 -1.39
C LEU A 90 -24.66 13.07 -0.38
N PHE A 91 -23.74 14.00 -0.69
CA PHE A 91 -22.51 14.26 0.05
C PHE A 91 -22.60 15.49 0.97
N ALA A 92 -23.50 16.44 0.66
CA ALA A 92 -23.74 17.59 1.50
C ALA A 92 -24.59 17.20 2.72
N PRO A 93 -24.17 17.57 3.94
CA PRO A 93 -25.09 17.64 5.07
C PRO A 93 -26.28 18.52 4.67
N GLU A 94 -27.51 18.13 5.02
CA GLU A 94 -28.70 18.97 4.78
C GLU A 94 -28.37 20.42 5.15
N PRO A 95 -28.67 21.41 4.31
CA PRO A 95 -28.36 22.79 4.63
C PRO A 95 -29.04 23.16 5.95
N LEU A 96 -28.24 23.35 6.99
CA LEU A 96 -28.67 23.73 8.34
C LEU A 96 -29.38 25.11 8.39
N PHE A 97 -29.49 25.79 7.25
CA PHE A 97 -30.10 27.11 7.11
C PHE A 97 -31.62 27.11 6.93
N ALA A 98 -32.32 25.99 7.17
CA ALA A 98 -33.78 25.98 7.26
C ALA A 98 -34.31 26.49 8.63
N LYS A 99 -33.46 27.06 9.50
CA LYS A 99 -33.83 27.58 10.82
C LYS A 99 -33.61 29.07 10.95
N SER A 100 -34.45 29.87 10.29
CA SER A 100 -34.79 31.23 10.74
C SER A 100 -36.21 31.64 10.34
N ALA A 101 -37.18 30.77 10.60
CA ALA A 101 -38.57 31.22 10.73
C ALA A 101 -38.81 31.67 12.18
N PHE A 102 -38.49 32.93 12.50
CA PHE A 102 -39.07 33.61 13.65
C PHE A 102 -39.66 34.98 13.25
N ILE A 103 -40.96 34.91 12.94
CA ILE A 103 -42.09 35.84 13.15
C ILE A 103 -41.84 37.36 13.18
N LYS A 104 -42.51 38.05 12.23
CA LYS A 104 -43.49 39.16 12.34
C LYS A 104 -43.39 39.99 11.06
N SER A 105 -44.41 40.48 10.38
CA SER A 105 -45.86 40.60 10.56
C SER A 105 -46.41 41.03 9.20
N SER A 106 -47.69 40.76 8.95
CA SER A 106 -48.63 41.58 8.17
C SER A 106 -48.11 42.36 6.95
N SER A 107 -48.74 42.08 5.81
CA SER A 107 -48.81 42.84 4.56
C SER A 107 -47.79 42.48 3.46
N SER A 108 -48.39 41.97 2.37
CA SER A 108 -48.00 42.11 0.96
C SER A 108 -46.50 42.12 0.66
N SER A 109 -45.94 40.97 0.34
CA SER A 109 -44.83 40.87 -0.62
C SER A 109 -44.67 39.42 -1.04
N LYS A 110 -44.54 39.20 -2.36
CA LYS A 110 -44.27 37.90 -2.98
C LYS A 110 -43.03 37.29 -2.34
N LEU A 111 -43.26 36.31 -1.47
CA LEU A 111 -42.22 35.51 -0.86
C LEU A 111 -41.70 34.57 -1.96
N TYR A 112 -40.46 34.76 -2.41
CA TYR A 112 -39.72 33.72 -3.09
C TYR A 112 -39.46 32.60 -2.07
N GLY A 113 -40.48 31.78 -1.85
CA GLY A 113 -40.34 30.53 -1.13
C GLY A 113 -39.49 29.61 -1.98
N PHE A 114 -38.26 29.36 -1.53
CA PHE A 114 -37.49 28.20 -1.96
C PHE A 114 -38.25 26.96 -1.45
N SER A 115 -39.31 26.57 -2.16
CA SER A 115 -40.17 25.41 -1.85
C SER A 115 -39.56 24.11 -2.33
N ASP A 116 -38.26 24.08 -2.59
CA ASP A 116 -37.58 22.92 -3.12
C ASP A 116 -37.20 21.98 -1.95
N LYS A 117 -38.21 21.24 -1.47
CA LYS A 117 -38.04 20.13 -0.52
C LYS A 117 -37.36 18.91 -1.15
N SER A 118 -36.93 19.00 -2.41
CA SER A 118 -36.23 17.93 -3.13
C SER A 118 -34.91 17.49 -2.48
N TYR A 119 -34.34 18.33 -1.61
CA TYR A 119 -33.14 18.02 -0.83
C TYR A 119 -33.40 17.29 0.49
N LEU A 120 -34.65 17.22 0.97
CA LEU A 120 -34.99 16.53 2.21
C LEU A 120 -35.12 15.03 1.91
N ARG A 121 -34.09 14.26 2.28
CA ARG A 121 -34.18 12.80 2.22
C ARG A 121 -35.22 12.33 3.24
N THR A 122 -36.09 11.42 2.82
CA THR A 122 -37.05 10.81 3.75
C THR A 122 -36.25 9.99 4.77
N PRO A 123 -36.41 10.23 6.09
CA PRO A 123 -35.69 9.47 7.09
C PRO A 123 -36.08 8.00 7.05
N GLU A 124 -35.11 7.12 6.89
CA GLU A 124 -35.30 5.67 6.99
C GLU A 124 -35.47 5.28 8.46
N THR A 125 -36.68 4.92 8.87
CA THR A 125 -37.02 4.60 10.28
C THR A 125 -36.82 3.13 10.65
N ASN A 126 -36.67 2.24 9.66
CA ASN A 126 -36.61 0.79 9.85
C ASN A 126 -35.17 0.22 9.73
N LEU A 127 -34.15 1.04 10.01
CA LEU A 127 -32.75 0.63 9.92
C LEU A 127 -32.38 -0.32 11.08
N LEU A 128 -31.95 -1.54 10.75
CA LEU A 128 -31.41 -2.51 11.71
C LEU A 128 -29.93 -2.26 12.02
N SER A 129 -29.23 -1.52 11.16
CA SER A 129 -27.85 -1.11 11.38
C SER A 129 -27.58 0.28 10.81
N LYS A 130 -26.66 1.01 11.43
CA LYS A 130 -26.21 2.33 10.98
C LYS A 130 -24.76 2.55 11.38
N SER A 131 -24.04 3.31 10.55
CA SER A 131 -22.71 3.80 10.88
C SER A 131 -22.50 5.23 10.37
N GLY A 132 -21.57 5.94 11.00
CA GLY A 132 -21.24 7.32 10.64
C GLY A 132 -20.44 8.04 11.72
N TYR A 133 -19.90 9.19 11.36
CA TYR A 133 -19.21 10.07 12.32
C TYR A 133 -20.24 10.83 13.17
N LEU A 134 -20.00 10.83 14.48
CA LEU A 134 -20.77 11.58 15.47
C LEU A 134 -19.83 12.36 16.39
N TYR A 135 -20.31 13.48 16.91
CA TYR A 135 -19.63 14.20 17.98
C TYR A 135 -20.08 13.66 19.33
N MET A 136 -19.17 13.01 20.05
CA MET A 136 -19.41 12.51 21.40
C MET A 136 -18.94 13.53 22.43
N ARG A 137 -19.85 13.92 23.32
CA ARG A 137 -19.52 14.80 24.44
C ARG A 137 -18.76 14.05 25.52
N VAL A 138 -17.58 14.53 25.87
CA VAL A 138 -16.74 13.96 26.93
C VAL A 138 -16.66 14.95 28.09
N LYS A 139 -16.99 14.48 29.29
CA LYS A 139 -16.83 15.27 30.52
C LYS A 139 -15.37 15.20 30.97
N LYS A 140 -14.74 16.36 31.11
CA LYS A 140 -13.40 16.52 31.69
C LYS A 140 -13.53 17.09 33.11
N THR A 141 -12.45 17.06 33.89
CA THR A 141 -12.42 17.56 35.28
C THR A 141 -12.90 19.02 35.39
N PHE A 142 -12.64 19.85 34.36
CA PHE A 142 -13.01 21.27 34.32
C PHE A 142 -13.81 21.66 33.07
N GLY A 143 -14.74 20.80 32.62
CA GLY A 143 -15.67 21.18 31.54
C GLY A 143 -16.10 20.01 30.66
N PHE A 144 -16.41 20.34 29.41
CA PHE A 144 -16.83 19.38 28.40
C PHE A 144 -16.03 19.60 27.12
N ASP A 145 -15.76 18.50 26.43
CA ASP A 145 -15.16 18.49 25.12
C ASP A 145 -16.05 17.71 24.15
N TRP A 146 -15.84 17.90 22.85
CA TRP A 146 -16.56 17.19 21.79
C TRP A 146 -15.55 16.50 20.89
N ASN A 147 -15.57 15.17 20.92
CA ASN A 147 -14.67 14.36 20.11
C ASN A 147 -15.44 13.79 18.91
N GLU A 148 -14.88 13.96 17.71
CA GLU A 148 -15.39 13.29 16.51
C GLU A 148 -14.99 11.81 16.56
N VAL A 149 -15.99 10.92 16.55
CA VAL A 149 -15.80 9.47 16.63
C VAL A 149 -16.63 8.77 15.57
N TYR A 150 -16.10 7.69 14.99
CA TYR A 150 -16.86 6.85 14.06
C TYR A 150 -17.69 5.84 14.85
N CYS A 151 -19.01 5.96 14.81
CA CYS A 151 -19.93 5.08 15.52
C CYS A 151 -20.58 4.07 14.56
N PHE A 152 -20.76 2.84 15.01
CA PHE A 152 -21.46 1.80 14.24
C PHE A 152 -22.20 0.81 15.15
N THR A 153 -23.28 0.23 14.64
CA THR A 153 -24.07 -0.78 15.36
C THR A 153 -23.68 -2.19 14.95
N GLN A 154 -23.35 -3.08 15.89
CA GLN A 154 -23.04 -4.49 15.63
C GLN A 154 -23.63 -5.38 16.73
N GLY A 155 -24.45 -6.37 16.35
CA GLY A 155 -25.03 -7.33 17.30
C GLY A 155 -25.90 -6.68 18.38
N GLY A 156 -26.57 -5.56 18.07
CA GLY A 156 -27.36 -4.78 19.04
C GLY A 156 -26.57 -3.80 19.91
N ASN A 157 -25.23 -3.76 19.77
CA ASN A 157 -24.37 -2.84 20.51
C ASN A 157 -23.98 -1.63 19.66
N LEU A 158 -23.77 -0.48 20.31
CA LEU A 158 -23.16 0.69 19.71
C LEU A 158 -21.66 0.69 20.01
N LEU A 159 -20.84 0.67 18.96
CA LEU A 159 -19.39 0.69 19.03
C LEU A 159 -18.87 2.02 18.47
N CYS A 160 -17.73 2.50 18.99
CA CYS A 160 -17.08 3.73 18.52
C CYS A 160 -15.58 3.52 18.28
N GLN A 161 -15.05 4.12 17.21
CA GLN A 161 -13.64 4.09 16.83
C GLN A 161 -13.12 5.52 16.61
N GLN A 162 -11.99 5.88 17.21
CA GLN A 162 -11.33 7.16 16.94
C GLN A 162 -10.42 7.07 15.71
N LYS A 163 -10.24 8.20 15.02
CA LYS A 163 -9.34 8.30 13.87
C LYS A 163 -7.89 8.17 14.37
N GLY A 164 -7.22 7.08 14.01
CA GLY A 164 -5.84 6.78 14.43
C GLY A 164 -5.71 5.77 15.56
N ASP A 165 -6.83 5.26 16.11
CA ASP A 165 -6.80 4.04 16.92
C ASP A 165 -6.61 2.85 15.97
N ASP A 166 -5.36 2.50 15.72
CA ASP A 166 -4.99 1.27 15.02
C ASP A 166 -5.57 0.06 15.76
N ILE A 167 -5.95 -0.94 14.96
CA ILE A 167 -6.79 -2.11 15.24
C ILE A 167 -6.15 -3.13 16.23
N LEU A 168 -5.45 -2.68 17.28
CA LEU A 168 -4.66 -3.55 18.16
C LEU A 168 -4.88 -3.41 19.68
N GLY A 169 -5.85 -2.65 20.19
CA GLY A 169 -6.03 -2.67 21.65
C GLY A 169 -7.06 -1.77 22.31
N GLY A 170 -8.19 -1.44 21.68
CA GLY A 170 -9.11 -0.50 22.31
C GLY A 170 -10.52 -0.51 21.76
N ALA A 171 -11.18 -1.67 21.72
CA ALA A 171 -12.65 -1.69 21.70
C ALA A 171 -13.13 -1.08 23.02
N SER A 172 -13.24 0.25 23.08
CA SER A 172 -13.94 0.94 24.15
C SER A 172 -15.43 0.71 23.91
N CYS A 173 -15.93 -0.47 24.31
CA CYS A 173 -17.36 -0.76 24.41
C CYS A 173 -17.98 0.22 25.40
N LEU A 174 -18.54 1.31 24.91
CA LEU A 174 -19.46 2.14 25.68
C LEU A 174 -20.84 1.47 25.63
N PHE A 175 -21.11 0.62 26.63
CA PHE A 175 -22.48 0.24 26.96
C PHE A 175 -23.23 1.51 27.38
N LEU A 176 -23.98 2.11 26.45
CA LEU A 176 -24.99 3.09 26.83
C LEU A 176 -26.15 2.31 27.48
N TYR A 177 -26.09 2.16 28.81
CA TYR A 177 -27.28 1.88 29.60
C TYR A 177 -28.25 3.06 29.42
N SER A 178 -29.25 2.92 28.56
CA SER A 178 -30.40 3.81 28.57
C SER A 178 -31.24 3.50 29.81
N SER A 179 -30.98 4.21 30.91
CA SER A 179 -31.98 4.34 31.96
C SER A 179 -33.08 5.25 31.44
N PHE A 180 -34.15 4.65 30.89
CA PHE A 180 -35.43 5.34 30.75
C PHE A 180 -35.93 5.63 32.16
N SER A 181 -35.76 6.87 32.63
CA SER A 181 -36.53 7.40 33.74
C SER A 181 -37.78 8.03 33.17
N THR A 182 -38.89 7.31 33.25
CA THR A 182 -40.23 7.86 33.04
C THR A 182 -40.62 8.73 34.22
N THR A 183 -40.81 10.02 33.97
CA THR A 183 -41.76 10.90 34.68
C THR A 183 -42.27 11.93 33.70
#